data_AF-C3XW11-F1
#
_entry.id   AF-C3XW11-F1
#
_cell.length_a   1.000
_cell.length_b   1.000
_cell.length_c   1.000
_cell.angle_alpha   90.00
_cell.angle_beta   90.00
_cell.angle_gamma   90.00
#
_symmetry.space_group_name_H-M   'P 1'
#
loop_
_entity.id
_entity.type
_entity.pdbx_description
1 polymer ?
#
loop_
_entity_poly.entity_id
_entity_poly.type
_entity_poly.pdbx_seq_one_letter_code
_entity_poly.pdbx_strand_id
1 'polypeptide(L)'
;MSLLRHLGKSLRPMVGARAAAVPTAGYHENVIDHYENPRNVGSMDKNDKKVGTGLVGAPACGDVMKLQIEVDDDGKIVDAKFKTFGCGSAIASSSLATEWIKGKSMDEAATIKNTDIAKELCLPPVKLHCSMLAEDAIRAALNDYKLKNKSAEESDEKAAVQA
;
A
#
# COMPACT_ATOMS: atom_id res chain seq x y z
N MET A 1 10.99 39.91 -73.45
CA MET A 1 11.82 38.72 -73.70
C MET A 1 12.54 38.36 -72.42
N SER A 2 12.63 37.07 -72.08
CA SER A 2 13.27 36.49 -70.88
C SER A 2 12.40 36.54 -69.61
N LEU A 3 12.09 35.47 -68.88
CA LEU A 3 12.24 34.02 -69.04
C LEU A 3 11.45 33.38 -67.89
N LEU A 4 10.73 32.29 -68.16
CA LEU A 4 10.18 31.39 -67.15
C LEU A 4 11.25 30.98 -66.13
N ARG A 5 10.83 30.74 -64.87
CA ARG A 5 11.17 29.49 -64.15
C ARG A 5 10.34 29.32 -62.87
N HIS A 6 9.61 28.20 -62.84
CA HIS A 6 9.03 27.55 -61.66
C HIS A 6 10.00 27.42 -60.49
N LEU A 7 9.48 27.42 -59.27
CA LEU A 7 9.81 26.41 -58.26
C LEU A 7 8.79 26.45 -57.11
N GLY A 8 7.83 25.52 -57.17
CA GLY A 8 7.16 25.03 -55.97
C GLY A 8 8.12 24.21 -55.12
N LYS A 9 8.01 24.35 -53.80
CA LYS A 9 8.55 23.54 -52.69
C LYS A 9 8.18 24.33 -51.43
N SER A 10 7.68 23.81 -50.33
CA SER A 10 7.31 22.47 -49.89
C SER A 10 6.70 22.75 -48.51
N LEU A 11 5.40 22.52 -48.34
CA LEU A 11 4.78 22.48 -47.01
C LEU A 11 5.35 21.26 -46.28
N ARG A 12 6.19 21.48 -45.28
CA ARG A 12 6.59 20.42 -44.35
C ARG A 12 5.62 20.40 -43.17
N PRO A 13 5.10 19.23 -42.77
CA PRO A 13 4.39 19.13 -41.51
C PRO A 13 5.41 19.27 -40.37
N MET A 14 5.12 20.13 -39.40
CA MET A 14 5.80 20.12 -38.11
C MET A 14 5.51 18.77 -37.45
N VAL A 15 6.51 17.90 -37.48
CA VAL A 15 6.55 16.61 -36.79
C VAL A 15 6.26 16.87 -35.32
N GLY A 16 5.24 16.18 -34.80
CA GLY A 16 4.82 16.27 -33.41
C GLY A 16 6.01 16.08 -32.46
N ALA A 17 6.06 16.96 -31.45
CA ALA A 17 6.92 16.78 -30.31
C ALA A 17 6.60 15.42 -29.68
N ARG A 18 7.44 14.43 -29.94
CA ARG A 18 7.48 13.22 -29.12
C ARG A 18 7.86 13.67 -27.72
N ALA A 19 6.94 13.52 -26.77
CA ALA A 19 7.27 13.59 -25.35
C ALA A 19 8.51 12.73 -25.13
N ALA A 20 9.59 13.34 -24.66
CA ALA A 20 10.80 12.63 -24.31
C ALA A 20 10.42 11.58 -23.26
N ALA A 21 10.64 10.31 -23.57
CA ALA A 21 10.51 9.25 -22.59
C ALA A 21 11.49 9.56 -21.46
N VAL A 22 10.94 9.97 -20.31
CA VAL A 22 11.69 10.07 -19.06
C VAL A 22 12.35 8.71 -18.85
N PRO A 23 13.66 8.65 -18.51
CA PRO A 23 14.29 7.37 -18.23
C PRO A 23 13.53 6.77 -17.05
N THR A 24 12.81 5.67 -17.30
CA THR A 24 12.13 4.94 -16.24
C THR A 24 13.22 4.50 -15.26
N ALA A 25 13.22 5.09 -14.07
CA ALA A 25 13.87 4.47 -12.92
C ALA A 25 13.44 3.01 -12.90
N GLY A 26 14.34 2.06 -12.63
CA GLY A 26 14.14 0.60 -12.81
C GLY A 26 13.09 -0.05 -11.91
N TYR A 27 11.97 0.64 -11.68
CA TYR A 27 10.77 0.23 -10.99
C TYR A 27 9.71 -0.20 -12.01
N HIS A 28 8.96 -1.23 -11.65
CA HIS A 28 7.79 -1.67 -12.41
C HIS A 28 6.68 -0.61 -12.38
N GLU A 29 5.84 -0.56 -13.41
CA GLU A 29 4.73 0.41 -13.51
C GLU A 29 3.79 0.35 -12.30
N ASN A 30 3.50 -0.85 -11.79
CA ASN A 30 2.70 -1.04 -10.57
C ASN A 30 3.33 -0.34 -9.35
N VAL A 31 4.66 -0.42 -9.20
CA VAL A 31 5.35 0.26 -8.09
C VAL A 31 5.24 1.78 -8.24
N ILE A 32 5.40 2.28 -9.47
CA ILE A 32 5.29 3.72 -9.76
C ILE A 32 3.88 4.20 -9.47
N ASP A 33 2.85 3.48 -9.91
CA ASP A 33 1.45 3.85 -9.71
C ASP A 33 1.07 3.91 -8.23
N HIS A 34 1.42 2.89 -7.43
CA HIS A 34 1.17 2.92 -5.99
C HIS A 34 2.07 3.91 -5.23
N TYR A 35 3.19 4.34 -5.80
CA TYR A 35 4.04 5.36 -5.21
C TYR A 35 3.52 6.78 -5.47
N GLU A 36 3.14 7.08 -6.71
CA GLU A 36 2.64 8.40 -7.13
C GLU A 36 1.20 8.62 -6.68
N ASN A 37 0.37 7.56 -6.71
CA ASN A 37 -1.04 7.60 -6.33
C ASN A 37 -1.32 6.57 -5.21
N PRO A 38 -0.72 6.70 -4.02
CA PRO A 38 -0.90 5.71 -2.95
C PRO A 38 -2.36 5.67 -2.47
N ARG A 39 -2.90 4.45 -2.32
CA ARG A 39 -4.28 4.23 -1.92
C ARG A 39 -4.37 4.08 -0.41
N ASN A 40 -5.42 4.65 0.17
CA ASN A 40 -5.71 4.52 1.60
C ASN A 40 -4.64 5.09 2.56
N VAL A 41 -3.90 6.12 2.14
CA VAL A 41 -3.03 6.88 3.05
C VAL A 41 -3.87 7.54 4.13
N GLY A 42 -3.51 7.35 5.40
CA GLY A 42 -4.25 7.95 6.50
C GLY A 42 -3.99 7.30 7.85
N SER A 43 -4.84 7.61 8.81
CA SER A 43 -4.84 6.96 10.12
C SER A 43 -6.24 6.96 10.71
N MET A 44 -6.50 5.99 11.56
CA MET A 44 -7.74 5.83 12.32
C MET A 44 -7.46 6.02 13.82
N ASP A 45 -8.51 6.15 14.63
CA ASP A 45 -8.36 6.22 16.08
C ASP A 45 -7.85 4.87 16.61
N LYS A 46 -6.70 4.91 17.27
CA LYS A 46 -6.07 3.71 17.84
C LYS A 46 -6.83 3.17 19.07
N ASN A 47 -7.65 4.02 19.70
CA ASN A 47 -8.40 3.69 20.90
C ASN A 47 -9.76 3.04 20.58
N ASP A 48 -10.19 3.06 19.32
CA ASP A 48 -11.40 2.38 18.89
C ASP A 48 -11.21 0.86 19.03
N LYS A 49 -12.21 0.20 19.62
CA LYS A 49 -12.23 -1.26 19.78
C LYS A 49 -12.33 -1.99 18.44
N LYS A 50 -12.95 -1.35 17.44
CA LYS A 50 -13.06 -1.88 16.07
C LYS A 50 -11.75 -1.76 15.28
N VAL A 51 -10.76 -1.03 15.79
CA VAL A 51 -9.52 -0.74 15.08
C VAL A 51 -8.33 -1.53 15.62
N GLY A 52 -7.71 -2.33 14.75
CA GLY A 52 -6.40 -2.95 14.95
C GLY A 52 -5.28 -2.08 14.39
N THR A 53 -4.17 -1.94 15.13
CA THR A 53 -3.00 -1.13 14.71
C THR A 53 -1.73 -1.96 14.75
N GLY A 54 -1.10 -2.14 13.59
CA GLY A 54 0.23 -2.71 13.43
C GLY A 54 1.26 -1.62 13.18
N LEU A 55 2.27 -1.51 14.03
CA LEU A 55 3.44 -0.67 13.81
C LEU A 55 4.68 -1.56 13.76
N VAL A 56 5.33 -1.62 12.60
CA VAL A 56 6.47 -2.51 12.34
C VAL A 56 7.61 -1.75 11.66
N GLY A 57 8.80 -2.34 11.70
CA GLY A 57 10.02 -1.71 11.20
C GLY A 57 10.75 -0.89 12.26
N ALA A 58 11.90 -0.34 11.87
CA ALA A 58 12.75 0.44 12.76
C ALA A 58 13.37 1.61 11.98
N PRO A 59 13.41 2.82 12.55
CA PRO A 59 14.01 3.98 11.89
C PRO A 59 15.47 3.76 11.48
N ALA A 60 16.22 2.95 12.25
CA ALA A 60 17.60 2.60 11.96
C ALA A 60 17.77 1.81 10.65
N CYS A 61 16.75 1.04 10.25
CA CYS A 61 16.74 0.27 9.01
C CYS A 61 16.21 1.07 7.81
N GLY A 62 15.71 2.29 8.04
CA GLY A 62 15.17 3.16 7.00
C GLY A 62 13.73 2.87 6.59
N ASP A 63 13.10 1.83 7.13
CA ASP A 63 11.71 1.47 6.85
C ASP A 63 10.89 1.31 8.14
N VAL A 64 9.75 2.00 8.21
CA VAL A 64 8.76 1.93 9.30
C VAL A 64 7.36 2.03 8.71
N MET A 65 6.50 1.07 9.02
CA MET A 65 5.13 1.03 8.52
C MET A 65 4.13 0.96 9.67
N LYS A 66 3.15 1.87 9.63
CA LYS A 66 1.94 1.81 10.45
C LYS A 66 0.76 1.45 9.57
N LEU A 67 0.14 0.31 9.83
CA LEU A 67 -1.09 -0.14 9.18
C LEU A 67 -2.19 -0.25 10.22
N GLN A 68 -3.36 0.28 9.90
CA GLN A 68 -4.54 0.23 10.74
C GLN A 68 -5.68 -0.41 9.95
N ILE A 69 -6.43 -1.29 10.57
CA ILE A 69 -7.62 -1.93 10.02
C ILE A 69 -8.82 -1.62 10.89
N GLU A 70 -9.98 -1.43 10.29
CA GLU A 70 -11.26 -1.35 10.97
C GLU A 70 -12.06 -2.61 10.62
N VAL A 71 -12.57 -3.29 11.64
CA VAL A 71 -13.28 -4.56 11.51
C VAL A 71 -14.73 -4.36 11.94
N ASP A 72 -15.66 -4.88 11.15
CA ASP A 72 -17.08 -4.89 11.49
C ASP A 72 -17.45 -6.01 12.48
N ASP A 73 -18.71 -6.04 12.86
CA ASP A 73 -19.23 -7.00 13.84
C ASP A 73 -19.29 -8.44 13.26
N ASP A 74 -19.21 -8.59 11.92
CA ASP A 74 -19.14 -9.87 11.21
C ASP A 74 -17.69 -10.38 11.04
N GLY A 75 -16.70 -9.64 11.55
CA GLY A 75 -15.29 -10.01 11.47
C GLY A 75 -14.64 -9.73 10.11
N LYS A 76 -15.19 -8.82 9.30
CA LYS A 76 -14.63 -8.37 8.02
C LYS A 76 -13.97 -7.01 8.15
N ILE A 77 -12.89 -6.83 7.40
CA ILE A 77 -12.14 -5.57 7.36
C ILE A 77 -12.88 -4.59 6.44
N VAL A 78 -13.53 -3.58 7.01
CA VAL A 78 -14.32 -2.58 6.25
C VAL A 78 -13.48 -1.41 5.76
N ASP A 79 -12.47 -1.00 6.54
CA ASP A 79 -11.49 -0.01 6.12
C ASP A 79 -10.07 -0.42 6.53
N ALA A 80 -9.10 0.09 5.79
CA ALA A 80 -7.69 -0.07 6.07
C ALA A 80 -6.99 1.23 5.72
N LYS A 81 -6.10 1.72 6.58
CA LYS A 81 -5.28 2.91 6.36
C LYS A 81 -3.83 2.62 6.66
N PHE A 82 -2.92 3.31 5.96
CA PHE A 82 -1.51 3.21 6.27
C PHE A 82 -0.80 4.57 6.33
N LYS A 83 0.31 4.58 7.07
CA LYS A 83 1.40 5.56 6.96
C LYS A 83 2.70 4.79 6.95
N THR A 84 3.59 5.11 6.03
CA THR A 84 4.89 4.43 5.95
C THR A 84 5.99 5.45 5.69
N PHE A 85 7.15 5.16 6.25
CA PHE A 85 8.41 5.83 5.97
C PHE A 85 9.32 4.77 5.40
N GLY A 86 9.85 4.98 4.20
CA GLY A 86 10.67 3.99 3.52
C GLY A 86 10.87 4.33 2.05
N CYS A 87 11.51 3.41 1.32
CA CYS A 87 11.71 3.57 -0.11
C CYS A 87 10.39 3.45 -0.90
N GLY A 88 10.38 3.86 -2.18
CA GLY A 88 9.17 3.81 -3.02
C GLY A 88 8.52 2.43 -3.09
N SER A 89 9.32 1.35 -3.09
CA SER A 89 8.81 -0.03 -3.01
C SER A 89 8.11 -0.34 -1.68
N ALA A 90 8.54 0.26 -0.56
CA ALA A 90 7.85 0.12 0.73
C ALA A 90 6.49 0.83 0.69
N ILE A 91 6.43 2.04 0.13
CA ILE A 91 5.17 2.78 -0.07
C ILE A 91 4.20 2.00 -0.96
N ALA A 92 4.70 1.48 -2.08
CA ALA A 92 3.89 0.67 -2.99
C ALA A 92 3.38 -0.62 -2.32
N SER A 93 4.25 -1.32 -1.58
CA SER A 93 3.86 -2.54 -0.84
C SER A 93 2.81 -2.25 0.21
N SER A 94 2.93 -1.15 0.96
CA SER A 94 1.94 -0.74 1.96
C SER A 94 0.59 -0.39 1.32
N SER A 95 0.61 0.36 0.22
CA SER A 95 -0.61 0.74 -0.50
C SER A 95 -1.36 -0.49 -1.04
N LEU A 96 -0.63 -1.40 -1.70
CA LEU A 96 -1.24 -2.61 -2.25
C LEU A 96 -1.81 -3.50 -1.14
N ALA A 97 -1.07 -3.65 -0.03
CA ALA A 97 -1.52 -4.42 1.13
C ALA A 97 -2.85 -3.90 1.68
N THR A 98 -3.03 -2.58 1.82
CA THR A 98 -4.30 -2.01 2.32
C THR A 98 -5.48 -2.23 1.39
N GLU A 99 -5.26 -2.24 0.08
CA GLU A 99 -6.32 -2.56 -0.89
C GLU A 99 -6.70 -4.05 -0.83
N TRP A 100 -5.70 -4.93 -0.70
CA TRP A 100 -5.93 -6.36 -0.68
C TRP A 100 -6.64 -6.88 0.57
N ILE A 101 -6.43 -6.26 1.73
CA ILE A 101 -7.09 -6.68 2.97
C ILE A 101 -8.50 -6.12 3.12
N LYS A 102 -8.82 -5.01 2.43
CA LYS A 102 -10.15 -4.41 2.50
C LYS A 102 -11.20 -5.36 1.91
N GLY A 103 -12.29 -5.55 2.63
CA GLY A 103 -13.38 -6.46 2.28
C GLY A 103 -13.14 -7.94 2.60
N LYS A 104 -11.93 -8.30 3.05
CA LYS A 104 -11.61 -9.67 3.46
C LYS A 104 -11.95 -9.91 4.92
N SER A 105 -12.20 -11.17 5.27
CA SER A 105 -12.21 -11.60 6.67
C SER A 105 -10.81 -11.54 7.28
N MET A 106 -10.76 -11.52 8.62
CA MET A 106 -9.50 -11.55 9.37
C MET A 106 -8.61 -12.75 9.01
N ASP A 107 -9.20 -13.91 8.77
CA ASP A 107 -8.46 -15.14 8.43
C ASP A 107 -7.94 -15.09 6.99
N GLU A 108 -8.72 -14.60 6.04
CA GLU A 108 -8.26 -14.40 4.66
C GLU A 108 -7.13 -13.36 4.60
N ALA A 109 -7.25 -12.26 5.35
CA ALA A 109 -6.18 -11.26 5.44
C ALA A 109 -4.89 -11.85 6.02
N ALA A 110 -4.98 -12.78 6.98
CA ALA A 110 -3.82 -13.46 7.56
C ALA A 110 -3.10 -14.40 6.56
N THR A 111 -3.77 -14.84 5.50
CA THR A 111 -3.16 -15.71 4.48
C THR A 111 -2.31 -14.96 3.45
N ILE A 112 -2.38 -13.63 3.41
CA ILE A 112 -1.58 -12.82 2.47
C ILE A 112 -0.09 -12.95 2.80
N LYS A 113 0.71 -13.31 1.80
CA LYS A 113 2.16 -13.49 1.96
C LYS A 113 2.94 -12.41 1.26
N ASN A 114 4.14 -12.14 1.77
CA ASN A 114 5.11 -11.25 1.12
C ASN A 114 5.44 -11.67 -0.32
N THR A 115 5.38 -12.97 -0.63
CA THR A 115 5.66 -13.50 -1.97
C THR A 115 4.62 -13.05 -2.99
N ASP A 116 3.36 -12.93 -2.57
CA ASP A 116 2.26 -12.52 -3.45
C ASP A 116 2.37 -11.02 -3.73
N ILE A 117 2.63 -10.22 -2.69
CA ILE A 117 2.88 -8.78 -2.80
C ILE A 117 4.11 -8.50 -3.70
N ALA A 118 5.21 -9.22 -3.48
CA ALA A 118 6.42 -9.05 -4.26
C ALA A 118 6.22 -9.41 -5.73
N LYS A 119 5.44 -10.46 -6.01
CA LYS A 119 5.11 -10.88 -7.36
C LYS A 119 4.23 -9.84 -8.07
N GLU A 120 3.20 -9.34 -7.39
CA GLU A 120 2.29 -8.34 -7.96
C GLU A 120 3.02 -7.03 -8.32
N LEU A 121 3.91 -6.59 -7.44
CA LEU A 121 4.72 -5.39 -7.65
C LEU A 121 5.98 -5.64 -8.51
N CYS A 122 6.20 -6.88 -8.96
CA CYS A 122 7.40 -7.28 -9.69
C CYS A 122 8.71 -6.82 -9.01
N LEU A 123 8.79 -6.99 -7.68
CA LEU A 123 9.91 -6.50 -6.90
C LEU A 123 11.20 -7.27 -7.23
N PRO A 124 12.33 -6.58 -7.46
CA PRO A 124 13.61 -7.26 -7.60
C PRO A 124 14.05 -7.85 -6.24
N PRO A 125 14.95 -8.86 -6.23
CA PRO A 125 15.37 -9.54 -5.00
C PRO A 125 15.84 -8.61 -3.87
N VAL A 126 16.51 -7.50 -4.22
CA VAL A 126 17.01 -6.50 -3.27
C VAL A 126 15.91 -5.72 -2.54
N LYS A 127 14.67 -5.75 -3.03
CA LYS A 127 13.50 -5.04 -2.45
C LYS A 127 12.47 -5.97 -1.79
N LEU A 128 12.76 -7.27 -1.65
CA LEU A 128 11.84 -8.22 -1.01
C LEU A 128 11.56 -7.92 0.47
N HIS A 129 12.44 -7.19 1.17
CA HIS A 129 12.16 -6.74 2.54
C HIS A 129 10.94 -5.81 2.63
N CYS A 130 10.61 -5.07 1.55
CA CYS A 130 9.45 -4.19 1.51
C CYS A 130 8.13 -4.97 1.57
N SER A 131 8.06 -6.14 0.93
CA SER A 131 6.88 -6.99 0.99
C SER A 131 6.78 -7.75 2.31
N MET A 132 7.92 -8.11 2.92
CA MET A 132 7.96 -8.69 4.26
C MET A 132 7.42 -7.70 5.31
N LEU A 133 7.85 -6.44 5.24
CA LEU A 133 7.34 -5.38 6.11
C LEU A 133 5.82 -5.23 6.02
N ALA A 134 5.26 -5.31 4.81
CA ALA A 134 3.82 -5.23 4.60
C ALA A 134 3.06 -6.43 5.19
N GLU A 135 3.58 -7.65 5.01
CA GLU A 135 3.01 -8.86 5.64
C GLU A 135 3.06 -8.77 7.18
N ASP A 136 4.20 -8.36 7.74
CA ASP A 136 4.37 -8.18 9.17
C ASP A 136 3.41 -7.13 9.73
N ALA A 137 3.20 -6.04 8.99
CA ALA A 137 2.25 -4.99 9.37
C ALA A 137 0.80 -5.50 9.41
N ILE A 138 0.39 -6.31 8.42
CA ILE A 138 -0.93 -6.95 8.41
C ILE A 138 -1.08 -7.82 9.66
N ARG A 139 -0.14 -8.74 9.89
CA ARG A 139 -0.20 -9.66 11.05
C ARG A 139 -0.23 -8.91 12.38
N ALA A 140 0.58 -7.86 12.51
CA ALA A 140 0.60 -7.02 13.71
C ALA A 140 -0.75 -6.32 13.95
N ALA A 141 -1.38 -5.77 12.90
CA ALA A 141 -2.68 -5.12 13.01
C ALA A 141 -3.80 -6.12 13.38
N LEU A 142 -3.80 -7.31 12.76
CA LEU A 142 -4.75 -8.38 13.08
C LEU A 142 -4.60 -8.85 14.53
N ASN A 143 -3.37 -8.98 15.02
CA ASN A 143 -3.09 -9.40 16.39
C ASN A 143 -3.50 -8.32 17.42
N ASP A 144 -3.24 -7.05 17.15
CA ASP A 144 -3.68 -5.94 18.02
C ASP A 144 -5.21 -5.93 18.17
N TYR A 145 -5.95 -6.10 17.07
CA TYR A 145 -7.41 -6.22 17.12
C TYR A 145 -7.87 -7.41 17.98
N LYS A 146 -7.26 -8.58 17.79
CA LYS A 146 -7.58 -9.78 18.57
C LYS A 146 -7.31 -9.59 20.07
N LEU A 147 -6.19 -8.96 20.44
CA LEU A 147 -5.83 -8.69 21.84
C LEU A 147 -6.78 -7.69 22.50
N LYS A 148 -7.18 -6.64 21.79
CA LYS A 148 -8.16 -5.66 22.29
C LYS A 148 -9.52 -6.28 22.59
N ASN A 149 -10.01 -7.18 21.72
CA ASN A 149 -11.30 -7.80 21.92
C ASN A 149 -11.26 -8.94 22.95
N LYS A 150 -10.15 -9.69 23.04
CA LYS A 150 -9.99 -10.69 24.11
C LYS A 150 -9.90 -10.08 25.51
N SER A 151 -9.16 -8.98 25.65
CA SER A 151 -9.05 -8.27 26.94
C SER A 151 -10.36 -7.59 27.37
N ALA A 152 -11.21 -7.20 26.41
CA ALA A 152 -12.54 -6.66 26.70
C ALA A 152 -13.47 -7.73 27.30
N GLU A 153 -13.53 -8.93 26.71
CA GLU A 153 -14.34 -10.03 27.23
C GLU A 153 -13.94 -10.43 28.67
N GLU A 154 -12.63 -10.51 28.95
CA GLU A 154 -12.13 -10.84 30.29
C GLU A 154 -12.41 -9.71 31.33
N SER A 155 -12.58 -8.46 30.89
CA SER A 155 -12.89 -7.33 31.78
C SER A 155 -14.38 -7.21 32.09
N ASP A 156 -15.25 -7.53 31.13
CA ASP A 156 -16.70 -7.51 31.31
C ASP A 156 -17.17 -8.69 32.18
N GLU A 157 -16.52 -9.85 32.07
CA GLU A 157 -16.82 -11.02 32.91
C GLU A 157 -16.41 -10.79 34.39
N LYS A 158 -15.30 -10.10 34.65
CA LYS A 158 -14.90 -9.73 36.02
C LYS A 158 -15.82 -8.69 36.65
N ALA A 159 -16.38 -7.78 35.87
CA ALA A 159 -17.36 -6.80 36.36
C ALA A 159 -18.72 -7.45 36.68
N ALA A 160 -19.13 -8.46 35.90
CA ALA A 160 -20.37 -9.19 36.11
C ALA A 160 -20.34 -10.17 37.30
N VAL A 161 -19.17 -10.73 37.62
CA VAL A 161 -18.99 -11.65 38.76
C VAL A 161 -18.83 -10.93 40.11
N GLN A 162 -18.59 -9.61 40.09
CA GLN A 162 -18.41 -8.78 41.29
C GLN A 162 -19.66 -7.93 41.66
N ALA A 163 -20.76 -8.08 40.92
CA ALA A 163 -22.07 -7.47 41.20
C ALA A 163 -23.03 -8.51 41.79
#